data_AF-A0A2P4XXF8-F1
#
_entry.id   AF-A0A2P4XXF8-F1
#
_cell.length_a   1.000
_cell.length_b   1.000
_cell.length_c   1.000
_cell.angle_alpha   90.00
_cell.angle_beta   90.00
_cell.angle_gamma   90.00
#
_symmetry.space_group_name_H-M   'P 1'
#
loop_
_entity.id
_entity.type
_entity.pdbx_description
1 polymer ?
#
loop_
_entity_poly.entity_id
_entity_poly.type
_entity_poly.pdbx_seq_one_letter_code
_entity_poly.pdbx_strand_id
1 'polypeptide(L)' 'MSEGEAFRPHVDSTTEPLADCWKSMSLDFVFGLPADDKGNTSILVFVCRLSKMVHLALLRDKVTGKQDAQQS' A
#
# COMPACT_ATOMS: atom_id res chain seq x y z
N MET A 1 31.02 45.89 -5.75
CA MET A 1 30.20 45.14 -4.78
C MET A 1 28.97 44.70 -5.54
N SER A 2 28.95 43.48 -6.07
CA SER A 2 27.75 42.87 -6.63
C SER A 2 27.32 41.79 -5.67
N GLU A 3 26.08 41.91 -5.23
CA GLU A 3 25.45 41.02 -4.26
C GLU A 3 25.44 39.59 -4.79
N GLY A 4 25.81 38.64 -3.92
CA GLY A 4 26.01 37.26 -4.29
C GLY A 4 24.74 36.63 -4.85
N GLU A 5 24.87 36.00 -6.00
CA GLU A 5 23.92 35.04 -6.54
C GLU A 5 23.67 33.99 -5.45
N ALA A 6 22.50 34.08 -4.80
CA ALA A 6 22.06 33.06 -3.89
C ALA A 6 21.91 31.79 -4.72
N PHE A 7 22.85 30.86 -4.56
CA PHE A 7 22.69 29.48 -4.97
C PHE A 7 21.49 28.94 -4.21
N ARG A 8 20.30 29.17 -4.78
CA ARG A 8 19.11 28.44 -4.42
C ARG A 8 19.53 26.99 -4.62
N PRO A 9 19.51 26.15 -3.56
CA PRO A 9 19.56 24.74 -3.81
C PRO A 9 18.38 24.52 -4.75
N HIS A 10 18.67 24.09 -5.99
CA HIS A 10 17.69 23.34 -6.74
C HIS A 10 17.50 22.10 -5.89
N VAL A 11 16.63 22.24 -4.90
CA VAL A 11 16.05 21.12 -4.22
C VAL A 11 15.32 20.44 -5.34
N ASP A 12 16.00 19.45 -5.90
CA ASP A 12 15.36 18.34 -6.58
C ASP A 12 14.55 17.65 -5.47
N SER A 13 13.51 18.35 -5.01
CA SER A 13 12.44 17.80 -4.22
C SER A 13 11.69 16.94 -5.21
N THR A 14 12.25 15.77 -5.51
CA THR A 14 11.51 14.61 -5.99
C THR A 14 10.61 14.12 -4.84
N THR A 15 9.76 15.02 -4.35
CA THR A 15 8.42 14.63 -3.95
C THR A 15 7.71 14.44 -5.28
N GLU A 16 7.94 13.29 -5.92
CA GLU A 16 6.98 12.78 -6.89
C GLU A 16 5.61 12.99 -6.23
N PRO A 17 4.66 13.69 -6.88
CA PRO A 17 3.34 13.83 -6.33
C PRO A 17 2.86 12.44 -5.90
N LEU A 18 2.29 12.30 -4.70
CA LEU A 18 1.75 11.00 -4.26
C LEU A 18 0.82 10.39 -5.33
N ALA A 19 0.21 11.25 -6.16
CA ALA A 19 -0.54 10.93 -7.37
C ALA A 19 0.22 10.04 -8.40
N ASP A 20 1.51 10.26 -8.62
CA ASP A 20 2.31 9.46 -9.57
C ASP A 20 2.72 8.11 -8.97
N CYS A 21 2.86 8.01 -7.65
CA CYS A 21 3.03 6.73 -6.96
C CYS A 21 1.82 5.81 -7.17
N TRP A 22 0.58 6.34 -7.10
CA TRP A 22 -0.64 5.58 -7.38
C TRP A 22 -0.72 5.02 -8.80
N LYS A 23 -0.15 5.71 -9.82
CA LYS A 23 -0.09 5.17 -11.20
C LYS A 23 0.77 3.91 -11.31
N SER A 24 1.70 3.72 -10.37
CA SER A 24 2.67 2.62 -10.37
C SER A 24 2.46 1.62 -9.22
N MET A 25 1.34 1.73 -8.51
CA MET A 25 1.02 0.94 -7.33
C MET A 25 0.40 -0.39 -7.73
N SER A 26 0.96 -1.50 -7.25
CA SER A 26 0.39 -2.84 -7.37
C SER A 26 -0.19 -3.31 -6.04
N LEU A 27 -1.28 -4.08 -6.13
CA LEU A 27 -1.97 -4.69 -5.01
C LEU A 27 -1.89 -6.22 -5.12
N ASP A 28 -1.62 -6.90 -4.01
CA ASP A 28 -1.67 -8.36 -3.94
C ASP A 28 -2.34 -8.83 -2.65
N PHE A 29 -3.02 -9.97 -2.72
CA PHE A 29 -3.73 -10.59 -1.60
C PHE A 29 -3.21 -11.99 -1.34
N VAL A 30 -2.80 -12.24 -0.09
CA VAL A 30 -2.37 -13.57 0.37
C VAL A 30 -3.41 -14.11 1.35
N PHE A 31 -4.02 -15.24 1.01
CA PHE A 31 -5.01 -15.95 1.83
C PHE A 31 -4.47 -17.29 2.36
N GLY A 32 -5.17 -17.88 3.32
CA GLY A 32 -4.83 -19.21 3.84
C GLY A 32 -3.65 -19.21 4.81
N LEU A 33 -3.30 -18.06 5.37
CA LEU A 33 -2.30 -17.98 6.44
C LEU A 33 -2.91 -18.51 7.74
N PRO A 34 -2.11 -19.15 8.60
CA PRO A 34 -2.53 -19.47 9.96
C PRO A 34 -3.02 -18.20 10.66
N ALA A 35 -4.16 -18.29 11.35
CA ALA A 35 -4.68 -17.18 12.13
C ALA A 35 -3.65 -16.75 13.18
N ASP A 36 -3.32 -15.46 13.23
CA ASP A 36 -2.54 -14.91 14.35
C ASP A 36 -3.38 -14.82 15.64
N ASP A 37 -2.78 -14.39 16.74
CA ASP A 37 -3.46 -14.21 18.03
C ASP A 37 -4.67 -13.26 17.98
N LYS A 38 -4.77 -12.47 16.91
CA LYS A 38 -5.85 -11.50 16.67
C LYS A 38 -6.86 -12.00 15.63
N GLY A 39 -6.68 -13.20 15.08
CA GLY A 39 -7.55 -13.82 14.08
C GLY A 39 -7.36 -13.29 12.65
N ASN A 40 -6.20 -12.70 12.34
CA ASN A 40 -5.87 -12.30 10.96
C ASN A 40 -5.43 -13.54 10.16
N THR A 41 -6.12 -13.82 9.05
CA THR A 41 -5.92 -15.00 8.19
C THR A 41 -5.38 -14.65 6.80
N SER A 42 -5.33 -13.36 6.49
CA SER A 42 -4.89 -12.86 5.19
C SER A 42 -4.08 -11.57 5.33
N ILE A 43 -3.25 -11.31 4.31
CA ILE A 43 -2.42 -10.11 4.21
C ILE A 43 -2.73 -9.43 2.89
N LEU A 44 -2.94 -8.13 2.95
CA LEU A 44 -3.00 -7.24 1.81
C LEU A 44 -1.68 -6.50 1.66
N VAL A 45 -1.09 -6.59 0.46
CA VAL A 45 0.22 -6.02 0.14
C VAL A 45 0.04 -4.92 -0.90
N PHE A 46 0.44 -3.71 -0.56
CA PHE A 46 0.55 -2.60 -1.49
C PHE A 46 2.02 -2.34 -1.80
N VAL A 47 2.38 -2.25 -3.08
CA VAL A 47 3.75 -1.95 -3.51
C VAL A 47 3.73 -0.79 -4.48
N CYS A 48 4.40 0.31 -4.16
CA CYS A 48 4.64 1.40 -5.11
C CYS A 48 5.98 1.17 -5.80
N ARG A 49 5.95 0.93 -7.11
CA ARG A 49 7.14 0.57 -7.88
C ARG A 49 8.14 1.73 -8.03
N LEU A 50 7.66 2.97 -8.01
CA LEU A 50 8.51 4.16 -8.14
C LEU A 50 9.26 4.49 -6.84
N SER A 51 8.57 4.42 -5.69
CA SER A 51 9.14 4.79 -4.40
C SER A 51 9.77 3.62 -3.63
N LYS A 52 9.64 2.38 -4.14
CA LYS A 52 9.98 1.14 -3.42
C LYS A 52 9.27 1.01 -2.06
N MET A 53 8.14 1.69 -1.87
CA MET A 53 7.36 1.56 -0.65
C MET A 53 6.49 0.31 -0.69
N VAL A 54 6.53 -0.46 0.40
CA VAL A 54 5.64 -1.59 0.66
C VAL A 54 4.81 -1.28 1.89
N HIS A 55 3.49 -1.37 1.77
CA HIS A 55 2.56 -1.27 2.89
C HIS A 55 1.80 -2.58 3.04
N LEU A 56 1.74 -3.08 4.27
CA LEU A 56 1.07 -4.32 4.62
C LEU A 56 -0.12 -4.01 5.51
N ALA A 57 -1.27 -4.62 5.20
CA ALA A 57 -2.45 -4.59 6.05
C ALA A 57 -2.90 -6.02 6.35
N LEU A 58 -3.06 -6.33 7.64
CA LEU A 58 -3.60 -7.61 8.09
C LEU A 58 -5.12 -7.59 7.97
N LEU A 59 -5.69 -8.65 7.41
CA LEU A 59 -7.12 -8.79 7.23
C LEU A 59 -7.64 -10.02 8.00
N ARG A 60 -8.74 -9.80 8.73
CA ARG A 60 -9.47 -10.84 9.45
C ARG A 60 -10.59 -11.34 8.56
N ASP A 61 -10.60 -12.63 8.23
CA ASP A 61 -11.78 -13.24 7.65
C ASP A 61 -12.89 -13.29 8.70
N LYS A 62 -13.79 -12.30 8.68
CA LYS A 62 -15.12 -12.48 9.24
C LYS A 62 -15.99 -13.18 8.20
N VAL A 63 -15.76 -14.48 8.01
CA VAL A 63 -16.79 -15.34 7.41
C VAL A 63 -17.91 -15.49 8.43
N THR A 64 -18.83 -14.53 8.45
CA THR A 64 -20.18 -14.76 8.98
C THR A 64 -21.00 -15.31 7.82
N GLY A 65 -20.82 -16.60 7.54
CA GLY A 65 -21.67 -17.31 6.61
C GLY A 65 -23.05 -17.53 7.23
N LYS A 66 -24.07 -16.86 6.71
CA LYS A 66 -25.30 -17.60 6.43
C LYS A 66 -25.17 -18.08 5.00
N GLN A 67 -24.55 -19.25 4.86
CA GLN A 67 -24.47 -19.95 3.58
C GLN A 67 -25.83 -20.61 3.36
N ASP A 68 -26.81 -19.85 2.88
CA ASP A 68 -28.06 -20.41 2.37
C ASP A 68 -27.79 -20.85 0.92
N ALA A 69 -27.41 -22.12 0.76
CA ALA A 69 -27.44 -22.79 -0.54
C ALA A 69 -28.91 -23.03 -0.89
N GLN A 70 -29.50 -22.23 -1.78
CA GLN A 70 -30.73 -22.66 -2.44
C GLN A 70 -30.38 -23.70 -3.49
N GLN A 71 -30.56 -24.98 -3.13
CA GLN A 71 -30.84 -26.01 -4.12
C GLN A 71 -32.23 -25.70 -4.71
N SER A 72 -32.27 -25.32 -5.98
CA SER A 72 -33.37 -25.66 -6.90
C SER A 72 -32.98 -25.38 -8.33
#